data_AF-A0A355EZP4-F1
#
_entry.id   AF-A0A355EZP4-F1
#
_cell.length_a   1.000
_cell.length_b   1.000
_cell.length_c   1.000
_cell.angle_alpha   90.00
_cell.angle_beta   90.00
_cell.angle_gamma   90.00
#
_symmetry.space_group_name_H-M   'P 1'
#
loop_
_entity.id
_entity.type
_entity.pdbx_description
1 polymer ?
#
loop_
_entity_poly.entity_id
_entity_poly.type
_entity_poly.pdbx_seq_one_letter_code
_entity_poly.pdbx_strand_id
1 'polypeptide(L)'
;GLLVLVESSFFRRNPLTLVPYLNLFAGFDSPQSLARGADSGGVLRNTGINFESDGLTKYPTLDARGHESYGGALGVEYLFDLSRQIVVEGAVVERMEDSPAGSEYALGVRFQQAFSKAWILRLDAMRGWRE
;
A
#
# COMPACT_ATOMS: atom_id res chain seq x y z
N GLY A 1 -9.31 -9.55 -17.93
CA GLY A 1 -8.80 -9.02 -16.66
C GLY A 1 -7.53 -9.74 -16.29
N LEU A 2 -6.37 -9.14 -16.57
CA LEU A 2 -5.05 -9.61 -16.14
C LEU A 2 -4.49 -8.60 -15.14
N LEU A 3 -3.90 -9.07 -14.05
CA LEU A 3 -3.13 -8.24 -13.15
C LEU A 3 -1.73 -8.82 -13.01
N VAL A 4 -0.73 -7.97 -13.24
CA VAL A 4 0.66 -8.25 -12.92
C VAL A 4 1.02 -7.44 -11.69
N LEU A 5 1.52 -8.11 -10.65
CA LEU A 5 2.02 -7.49 -9.42
C LEU A 5 3.43 -8.02 -9.19
N VAL A 6 4.39 -7.10 -9.01
CA VAL A 6 5.78 -7.40 -8.69
C VAL A 6 6.06 -6.76 -7.34
N GLU A 7 6.40 -7.59 -6.35
CA GLU A 7 6.73 -7.15 -5.00
C GLU A 7 8.21 -7.39 -4.74
N SER A 8 8.93 -6.37 -4.28
CA SER A 8 10.37 -6.44 -4.06
C SER A 8 10.77 -5.73 -2.78
N SER A 9 11.58 -6.39 -1.97
CA SER A 9 12.19 -5.82 -0.77
C SER A 9 13.71 -5.95 -0.85
N PHE A 10 14.40 -4.89 -0.41
CA PHE A 10 15.85 -4.79 -0.48
C PHE A 10 16.43 -4.88 0.93
N PHE A 11 17.22 -5.92 1.20
CA PHE A 11 17.88 -6.09 2.50
C PHE A 11 19.33 -5.58 2.44
N ARG A 12 19.68 -4.63 3.33
CA ARG A 12 21.09 -4.30 3.63
C ARG A 12 21.59 -5.14 4.81
N ARG A 13 22.91 -5.08 5.06
CA ARG A 13 23.67 -5.91 6.03
C ARG A 13 23.04 -6.09 7.43
N ASN A 14 22.13 -5.20 7.86
CA ASN A 14 21.27 -5.42 9.03
C ASN A 14 19.80 -5.61 8.58
N PRO A 15 19.40 -6.83 8.17
CA PRO A 15 18.08 -7.11 7.58
C PRO A 15 16.90 -6.85 8.51
N LEU A 16 17.17 -6.63 9.81
CA LEU A 16 16.17 -6.43 10.86
C LEU A 16 15.93 -4.96 11.22
N THR A 17 16.55 -4.00 10.52
CA THR A 17 16.44 -2.57 10.89
C THR A 17 15.96 -1.65 9.79
N LEU A 18 16.37 -1.85 8.52
CA LEU A 18 15.97 -0.97 7.42
C LEU A 18 15.65 -1.81 6.18
N VAL A 19 14.38 -1.78 5.77
CA VAL A 19 13.83 -2.56 4.66
C VAL A 19 13.13 -1.61 3.67
N PRO A 20 13.86 -1.07 2.69
CA PRO A 20 13.24 -0.45 1.52
C PRO A 20 12.50 -1.50 0.69
N TYR A 21 11.34 -1.13 0.16
CA TYR A 21 10.55 -1.97 -0.73
C TYR A 21 9.99 -1.17 -1.90
N LEU A 22 9.81 -1.86 -3.01
CA LEU A 22 9.19 -1.36 -4.23
C LEU A 22 8.22 -2.40 -4.73
N ASN A 23 6.95 -2.03 -4.81
CA ASN A 23 5.89 -2.87 -5.32
C ASN A 23 5.29 -2.17 -6.55
N LEU A 24 5.21 -2.86 -7.67
CA LEU A 24 4.73 -2.33 -8.95
C LEU A 24 3.58 -3.19 -9.45
N PHE A 25 2.58 -2.58 -10.05
CA PHE A 25 1.48 -3.30 -10.67
C PHE A 25 1.08 -2.73 -12.02
N ALA A 26 0.47 -3.59 -12.83
CA ALA A 26 -0.20 -3.23 -14.08
C ALA A 26 -1.44 -4.12 -14.23
N GLY A 27 -2.61 -3.50 -14.30
CA GLY A 27 -3.90 -4.15 -14.48
C GLY A 27 -4.51 -3.81 -15.84
N PHE A 28 -4.89 -4.85 -16.57
CA PHE A 28 -5.48 -4.79 -17.90
C PHE A 28 -6.92 -5.31 -17.85
N ASP A 29 -7.85 -4.66 -18.55
CA ASP A 29 -9.29 -4.81 -18.41
C ASP A 29 -9.75 -4.48 -16.96
N SER A 30 -10.69 -5.28 -16.45
CA SER A 30 -11.17 -5.25 -15.07
C SER A 30 -10.75 -6.53 -14.34
N PRO A 31 -9.50 -6.63 -13.83
CA PRO A 31 -9.12 -7.72 -12.96
C PRO A 31 -9.98 -7.69 -11.68
N GLN A 32 -10.40 -8.86 -11.20
CA GLN A 32 -11.25 -8.98 -10.03
C GLN A 32 -10.56 -9.84 -8.97
N SER A 33 -10.68 -9.44 -7.70
CA SER A 33 -10.19 -10.27 -6.60
C SER A 33 -11.03 -11.55 -6.51
N LEU A 34 -10.36 -12.71 -6.40
CA LEU A 34 -11.02 -13.99 -6.17
C LEU A 34 -11.67 -14.06 -4.78
N ALA A 35 -11.17 -13.27 -3.82
CA ALA A 35 -11.76 -13.11 -2.50
C ALA A 35 -12.94 -12.12 -2.57
N ARG A 36 -14.14 -12.64 -2.86
CA ARG A 36 -15.40 -11.87 -3.01
C ARG A 36 -16.00 -11.42 -1.67
N GLY A 37 -15.24 -10.68 -0.87
CA GLY A 37 -15.79 -9.97 0.30
C GLY A 37 -15.97 -8.49 -0.03
N ALA A 38 -17.11 -7.89 0.35
CA ALA A 38 -17.29 -6.43 0.26
C ALA A 38 -16.20 -5.65 1.03
N ASP A 39 -15.58 -6.31 2.01
CA ASP A 39 -14.51 -5.79 2.88
C ASP A 39 -13.09 -6.21 2.43
N SER A 40 -12.92 -6.85 1.26
CA SER A 40 -11.61 -7.38 0.85
C SER A 40 -10.66 -6.32 0.26
N GLY A 41 -11.08 -5.06 0.14
CA GLY A 41 -10.21 -3.89 -0.09
C GLY A 41 -9.47 -3.86 -1.43
N GLY A 42 -10.00 -4.52 -2.47
CA GLY A 42 -9.42 -4.54 -3.81
C GLY A 42 -8.30 -5.57 -3.98
N VAL A 43 -7.92 -5.86 -5.22
CA VAL A 43 -6.86 -6.84 -5.54
C VAL A 43 -5.46 -6.34 -5.19
N LEU A 44 -5.29 -5.02 -5.06
CA LEU A 44 -4.02 -4.35 -4.75
C LEU A 44 -3.86 -3.96 -3.27
N ARG A 45 -4.71 -4.46 -2.37
CA ARG A 45 -4.67 -4.09 -0.93
C ARG A 45 -3.32 -4.36 -0.27
N ASN A 46 -2.57 -5.33 -0.78
CA ASN A 46 -1.26 -5.73 -0.27
C ASN A 46 -0.09 -4.99 -0.94
N THR A 47 -0.34 -4.16 -1.96
CA THR A 47 0.70 -3.43 -2.68
C THR A 47 1.40 -2.41 -1.77
N GLY A 48 0.71 -1.85 -0.78
CA GLY A 48 1.31 -0.89 0.14
C GLY A 48 0.33 -0.40 1.19
N ILE A 49 0.83 0.33 2.19
CA ILE A 49 0.00 0.88 3.28
C ILE A 49 -1.02 1.91 2.75
N ASN A 50 -0.74 2.59 1.63
CA ASN A 50 -1.68 3.53 1.01
C ASN A 50 -2.79 2.83 0.19
N PHE A 51 -2.65 1.53 -0.08
CA PHE A 51 -3.69 0.69 -0.69
C PHE A 51 -4.48 -0.11 0.35
N GLU A 52 -4.03 -0.13 1.60
CA GLU A 52 -4.66 -0.83 2.71
C GLU A 52 -5.81 0.00 3.30
N SER A 53 -7.05 -0.28 2.85
CA SER A 53 -8.23 0.29 3.50
C SER A 53 -8.46 -0.42 4.83
N ASP A 54 -8.11 0.25 5.94
CA ASP A 54 -8.48 -0.21 7.28
C ASP A 54 -10.01 -0.15 7.44
N GLY A 55 -10.60 -1.26 7.89
CA GLY A 55 -12.04 -1.44 8.07
C GLY A 55 -12.62 -0.54 9.16
N LEU A 56 -11.78 0.00 10.05
CA LEU A 56 -12.21 0.86 11.14
C LEU A 56 -12.29 2.35 10.75
N THR A 57 -11.36 2.81 9.91
CA THR A 57 -11.14 4.25 9.68
C THR A 57 -11.44 4.72 8.27
N LYS A 58 -11.41 3.82 7.26
CA LYS A 58 -11.71 4.13 5.84
C LYS A 58 -11.04 5.43 5.36
N TYR A 59 -9.81 5.70 5.80
CA TYR A 59 -9.03 6.83 5.31
C TYR A 59 -8.89 6.76 3.78
N PRO A 60 -8.69 7.90 3.07
CA PRO A 60 -8.67 7.91 1.61
C PRO A 60 -7.52 7.05 1.09
N THR A 61 -7.85 5.83 0.67
CA THR A 61 -6.93 4.89 0.04
C THR A 61 -6.96 5.06 -1.46
N LEU A 62 -5.82 4.79 -2.10
CA LEU A 62 -5.73 4.73 -3.55
C LEU A 62 -6.68 3.66 -4.13
N ASP A 63 -7.05 3.81 -5.40
CA ASP A 63 -7.88 2.84 -6.11
C ASP A 63 -7.20 1.46 -6.20
N ALA A 64 -7.55 0.56 -5.29
CA ALA A 64 -6.97 -0.76 -5.17
C ALA A 64 -7.60 -1.82 -6.12
N ARG A 65 -8.43 -1.40 -7.09
CA ARG A 65 -9.09 -2.33 -8.03
C ARG A 65 -8.20 -2.77 -9.19
N GLY A 66 -7.23 -1.95 -9.60
CA GLY A 66 -6.36 -2.25 -10.73
C GLY A 66 -7.08 -2.30 -12.09
N HIS A 67 -8.19 -1.57 -12.24
CA HIS A 67 -8.92 -1.52 -13.51
C HIS A 67 -8.26 -0.52 -14.46
N GLU A 68 -7.80 -0.99 -15.62
CA GLU A 68 -7.11 -0.17 -16.64
C GLU A 68 -6.10 0.81 -16.02
N SER A 69 -5.27 0.30 -15.11
CA SER A 69 -4.38 1.14 -14.31
C SER A 69 -3.05 0.46 -14.01
N TYR A 70 -2.02 1.28 -13.89
CA TYR A 70 -0.69 0.85 -13.48
C TYR A 70 -0.17 1.78 -12.39
N GLY A 71 0.81 1.32 -11.64
CA GLY A 71 1.33 2.13 -10.57
C GLY A 71 2.15 1.30 -9.60
N GLY A 72 2.25 1.79 -8.39
CA GLY A 72 3.02 1.10 -7.38
C GLY A 72 3.14 1.86 -6.08
N ALA A 73 3.83 1.23 -5.15
CA ALA A 73 4.23 1.78 -3.88
C ALA A 73 5.73 1.66 -3.72
N LEU A 74 6.37 2.75 -3.31
CA LEU A 74 7.76 2.79 -2.88
C LEU A 74 7.77 3.22 -1.43
N GLY A 75 8.37 2.40 -0.58
CA GLY A 75 8.43 2.70 0.83
C GLY A 75 9.70 2.24 1.51
N VAL A 76 9.86 2.72 2.73
CA VAL A 76 10.94 2.33 3.62
C VAL A 76 10.32 1.97 4.96
N GLU A 77 10.56 0.75 5.37
CA GLU A 77 10.26 0.27 6.71
C GLU A 77 11.54 0.32 7.56
N TYR A 78 11.43 0.85 8.77
CA TYR A 78 12.47 0.77 9.78
C TYR A 78 11.93 0.10 11.04
N LEU A 79 12.64 -0.92 11.50
CA LEU A 79 12.29 -1.71 12.67
C LEU A 79 13.31 -1.48 13.79
N PHE A 80 12.87 -0.88 14.89
CA PHE A 80 13.68 -0.66 16.08
C PHE A 80 13.47 -1.82 17.07
N ASP A 81 14.52 -2.59 17.32
CA ASP A 81 14.57 -3.65 18.34
C ASP A 81 13.39 -4.62 18.28
N LEU A 82 12.84 -4.85 17.08
CA LEU A 82 11.65 -5.68 16.80
C LEU A 82 10.38 -5.31 17.60
N SER A 83 10.36 -4.14 18.26
CA SER A 83 9.23 -3.70 19.11
C SER A 83 8.60 -2.41 18.63
N ARG A 84 9.31 -1.62 17.82
CA ARG A 84 8.80 -0.41 17.20
C ARG A 84 9.10 -0.42 15.71
N GLN A 85 8.16 0.07 14.94
CA GLN A 85 8.22 0.09 13.49
C GLN A 85 7.78 1.47 13.01
N ILE A 86 8.49 2.01 12.04
CA ILE A 86 8.04 3.15 11.27
C ILE A 86 8.09 2.79 9.79
N VAL A 87 7.02 3.09 9.08
CA VAL A 87 6.92 2.91 7.63
C VAL A 87 6.62 4.27 7.02
N VAL A 88 7.36 4.62 5.99
CA VAL A 88 7.09 5.79 5.15
C VAL A 88 6.91 5.28 3.73
N GLU A 89 5.81 5.62 3.09
CA GLU A 89 5.45 5.12 1.77
C GLU A 89 4.90 6.25 0.89
N GLY A 90 5.38 6.29 -0.35
CA GLY A 90 4.72 7.01 -1.44
C GLY A 90 4.14 6.02 -2.45
N ALA A 91 2.97 6.33 -2.98
CA ALA A 91 2.29 5.49 -3.93
C ALA A 91 1.64 6.31 -5.04
N VAL A 92 1.51 5.69 -6.20
CA VAL A 92 0.92 6.28 -7.40
C VAL A 92 0.04 5.27 -8.11
N VAL A 93 -1.05 5.77 -8.69
CA VAL A 93 -1.93 5.05 -9.62
C VAL A 93 -2.17 5.93 -10.84
N GLU A 94 -1.72 5.45 -11.99
CA GLU A 94 -1.94 6.04 -13.30
C GLU A 94 -2.95 5.21 -14.08
N ARG A 95 -3.73 5.86 -14.96
CA ARG A 95 -4.72 5.19 -15.81
C ARG A 95 -4.09 4.92 -17.19
N MET A 96 -4.34 3.74 -17.74
CA MET A 96 -3.80 3.34 -19.06
C MET A 96 -4.54 4.02 -20.21
N GLU A 97 -5.84 4.27 -20.05
CA GLU A 97 -6.68 5.00 -21.00
C GLU A 97 -6.95 6.42 -20.48
N ASP A 98 -7.46 7.30 -21.36
CA ASP A 98 -7.99 8.65 -21.03
C ASP A 98 -9.23 8.52 -20.12
N SER A 99 -8.97 8.09 -18.89
CA SER A 99 -9.97 7.92 -17.85
C SER A 99 -10.20 9.27 -17.18
N PRO A 100 -11.45 9.75 -17.06
CA PRO A 100 -11.75 11.02 -16.42
C PRO A 100 -11.46 11.04 -14.91
N ALA A 101 -11.02 9.91 -14.34
CA ALA A 101 -10.70 9.76 -12.92
C ALA A 101 -9.34 10.36 -12.51
N GLY A 102 -8.47 10.68 -13.49
CA GLY A 102 -7.18 11.32 -13.23
C GLY A 102 -6.12 10.41 -12.58
N SER A 103 -4.93 10.96 -12.39
CA SER A 103 -3.81 10.30 -11.73
C SER A 103 -3.98 10.43 -10.20
N GLU A 104 -3.71 9.36 -9.46
CA GLU A 104 -3.82 9.37 -8.00
C GLU A 104 -2.44 9.22 -7.36
N TYR A 105 -2.16 10.07 -6.37
CA TYR A 105 -0.92 10.02 -5.60
C TYR A 105 -1.24 9.93 -4.12
N ALA A 106 -0.43 9.21 -3.36
CA ALA A 106 -0.56 9.16 -1.91
C ALA A 106 0.80 9.16 -1.20
N LEU A 107 0.81 9.77 -0.03
CA LEU A 107 1.89 9.68 0.94
C LEU A 107 1.33 9.17 2.26
N GLY A 108 2.02 8.20 2.84
CA GLY A 108 1.62 7.53 4.07
C GLY A 108 2.79 7.42 5.04
N VAL A 109 2.51 7.63 6.31
CA VAL A 109 3.42 7.30 7.41
C VAL A 109 2.66 6.46 8.43
N ARG A 110 3.24 5.33 8.82
CA ARG A 110 2.72 4.46 9.86
C ARG A 110 3.76 4.32 10.95
N PHE A 111 3.38 4.60 12.20
CA PHE A 111 4.16 4.29 13.38
C PHE A 111 3.45 3.21 14.18
N GLN A 112 4.18 2.17 14.55
CA GLN A 112 3.66 1.08 15.38
C GLN A 112 4.61 0.78 16.52
N GLN A 113 4.09 0.66 17.75
CA GLN A 113 4.85 0.27 18.93
C GLN A 113 4.09 -0.80 19.70
N ALA A 114 4.70 -1.96 19.85
CA ALA A 114 4.21 -3.02 20.73
C ALA A 114 4.73 -2.75 22.16
N PHE A 115 3.81 -2.52 23.11
CA PHE A 115 4.16 -2.39 24.53
C PHE A 115 4.24 -3.76 25.21
N SER A 116 3.41 -4.70 24.76
CA SER A 116 3.40 -6.08 25.21
C SER A 116 2.85 -6.98 24.09
N LYS A 117 2.80 -8.29 24.33
CA LYS A 117 2.15 -9.23 23.40
C LYS A 117 0.64 -9.01 23.25
N ALA A 118 0.04 -8.19 24.10
CA ALA A 118 -1.41 -7.90 24.12
C ALA A 118 -1.75 -6.48 23.66
N TRP A 119 -0.79 -5.54 23.67
CA TRP A 119 -1.06 -4.12 23.42
C TRP A 119 -0.12 -3.54 22.36
N ILE A 120 -0.73 -3.01 21.31
CA ILE A 120 -0.06 -2.32 20.21
C ILE A 120 -0.67 -0.93 20.07
N LEU A 121 0.19 0.09 20.01
CA LEU A 121 -0.19 1.42 19.54
C LEU A 121 0.17 1.52 18.07
N ARG A 122 -0.81 1.86 17.24
CA ARG A 122 -0.64 2.15 15.81
C ARG A 122 -1.16 3.55 15.54
N LEU A 123 -0.35 4.35 14.85
CA LEU A 123 -0.69 5.68 14.37
C LEU A 123 -0.44 5.70 12.86
N ASP A 124 -1.48 6.08 12.12
CA ASP A 124 -1.45 6.18 10.67
C ASP A 124 -1.76 7.61 10.26
N ALA A 125 -0.93 8.16 9.38
CA ALA A 125 -1.14 9.45 8.74
C ALA A 125 -1.03 9.26 7.23
N MET A 126 -2.14 9.44 6.52
CA MET A 126 -2.21 9.25 5.07
C MET A 126 -2.76 10.50 4.41
N ARG A 127 -2.20 10.84 3.25
CA ARG A 127 -2.68 11.92 2.40
C ARG A 127 -2.66 11.46 0.95
N GLY A 128 -3.85 11.27 0.40
CA GLY A 128 -4.07 11.07 -1.03
C GLY A 128 -4.53 12.36 -1.72
N TRP A 129 -4.14 12.54 -2.98
CA TRP A 129 -4.68 13.57 -3.86
C TRP A 129 -4.81 13.03 -5.29
N ARG A 130 -5.64 13.70 -6.09
CA ARG A 130 -5.86 13.41 -7.50
C ARG A 130 -5.48 14.61 -8.35
N GLU A 131 -5.03 14.37 -9.57
CA GLU A 131 -4.75 15.37 -10.59
C GLU A 131 -5.63 15.17 -11.83
#